data_AF-K0XPY8-F1
#
_entry.id   AF-K0XPY8-F1
#
_cell.length_a   1.000
_cell.length_b   1.000
_cell.length_c   1.000
_cell.angle_alpha   90.00
_cell.angle_beta   90.00
_cell.angle_gamma   90.00
#
_symmetry.space_group_name_H-M   'P 1'
#
loop_
_entity.id
_entity.type
_entity.pdbx_description
1 polymer ?
#
loop_
_entity_poly.entity_id
_entity_poly.type
_entity_poly.pdbx_seq_one_letter_code
_entity_poly.pdbx_strand_id
1 'polypeptide(L)'
;MKKSLFYLTAALLIATTSCSEDNNDNDPKGQESNITLYAPDDLEEFDLLYENPTRKLKFEWEGDKEGATYALIFSLDEEMNNIERIDIGTEMYTSLTHQDLDDLLGKLGVGEYKRGELYWAVESENEGTLSRSEIRSMKLFRFYKPFIDPRDNEEYRVCRVFDPISEDYAVWLADNLRATTYSDGTPLGENDVKFYTPQEGEDESWTKVFGGYYTWTATMRGTRGAEEGEKIQGIAPEGWHIPTKTEWDFLINACGDPTMPATILKEKSYWDPNAGDVGMNSIGFNMAGTGYIWSIPENDVIEAFANTYFWTSTAPKDGDVYPWNPDPVNFPNQGVTYGFTLNDSGAALYPYDRNRGYSVRCVLD
;
A
#
# COMPACT_ATOMS: atom_id res chain seq x y z
N MET A 1 31.11 -4.62 35.81
CA MET A 1 32.27 -5.53 35.79
C MET A 1 31.81 -6.95 35.46
N LYS A 2 31.99 -7.36 34.20
CA LYS A 2 32.14 -8.76 33.76
C LYS A 2 32.55 -8.67 32.29
N LYS A 3 33.86 -8.84 32.04
CA LYS A 3 34.48 -8.82 30.71
C LYS A 3 34.28 -10.20 30.08
N SER A 4 33.63 -10.27 28.93
CA SER A 4 33.65 -11.46 28.08
C SER A 4 34.76 -11.31 27.05
N LEU A 5 35.66 -12.29 27.02
CA LEU A 5 36.89 -12.33 26.24
C LEU A 5 36.58 -13.12 24.96
N PHE A 6 36.46 -12.45 23.82
CA PHE A 6 36.35 -13.11 22.51
C PHE A 6 37.75 -13.55 22.05
N TYR A 7 37.92 -14.86 21.86
CA TYR A 7 39.09 -15.46 21.24
C TYR A 7 39.00 -15.29 19.71
N LEU A 8 39.95 -14.55 19.13
CA LEU A 8 40.23 -14.59 17.69
C LEU A 8 41.04 -15.87 17.40
N THR A 9 40.44 -16.81 16.68
CA THR A 9 41.19 -17.90 16.02
C THR A 9 41.38 -17.53 14.56
N ALA A 10 42.62 -17.21 14.20
CA ALA A 10 43.06 -16.99 12.83
C ALA A 10 43.06 -18.33 12.06
N ALA A 11 42.22 -18.44 11.03
CA ALA A 11 42.26 -19.53 10.07
C ALA A 11 43.24 -19.18 8.94
N LEU A 12 44.35 -19.91 8.90
CA LEU A 12 45.38 -19.84 7.88
C LEU A 12 44.88 -20.58 6.62
N LEU A 13 44.50 -19.87 5.56
CA LEU A 13 44.22 -20.50 4.27
C LEU A 13 45.53 -20.77 3.51
N ILE A 14 45.81 -22.04 3.29
CA ILE A 14 46.89 -22.55 2.46
C ILE A 14 46.43 -22.46 1.00
N ALA A 15 47.14 -21.70 0.18
CA ALA A 15 46.95 -21.67 -1.27
C ALA A 15 47.50 -22.98 -1.87
N THR A 16 46.62 -23.83 -2.40
CA THR A 16 47.01 -24.92 -3.30
C THR A 16 46.64 -24.53 -4.71
N THR A 17 47.67 -24.19 -5.50
CA THR A 17 47.61 -24.12 -6.96
C THR A 17 47.25 -25.50 -7.50
N SER A 18 46.04 -25.64 -8.05
CA SER A 18 45.64 -26.79 -8.85
C SER A 18 45.46 -26.32 -10.29
N CYS A 19 46.48 -26.56 -11.11
CA CYS A 19 46.31 -26.55 -12.57
C CYS A 19 45.56 -27.82 -12.95
N SER A 20 44.40 -27.67 -13.58
CA SER A 20 43.80 -28.70 -14.43
C SER A 20 43.35 -28.03 -15.73
N GLU A 21 44.01 -28.41 -16.81
CA GLU A 21 43.69 -28.04 -18.19
C GLU A 21 42.39 -28.70 -18.65
N ASP A 22 41.62 -27.91 -19.40
CA ASP A 22 40.69 -28.20 -20.50
C ASP A 22 39.61 -29.27 -20.35
N ASN A 23 38.34 -28.85 -20.52
CA ASN A 23 37.58 -29.15 -21.74
C ASN A 23 36.22 -28.42 -21.78
N ASN A 24 36.02 -27.63 -22.84
CA ASN A 24 34.74 -27.25 -23.47
C ASN A 24 33.63 -26.61 -22.61
N ASP A 25 33.79 -25.33 -22.28
CA ASP A 25 32.66 -24.43 -22.07
C ASP A 25 32.51 -23.52 -23.29
N ASN A 26 31.63 -23.88 -24.22
CA ASN A 26 31.04 -22.96 -25.19
C ASN A 26 29.91 -22.19 -24.50
N ASP A 27 30.25 -21.48 -23.43
CA ASP A 27 29.41 -20.39 -22.94
C ASP A 27 30.04 -19.12 -23.51
N PRO A 28 29.32 -18.30 -24.31
CA PRO A 28 29.87 -17.05 -24.78
C PRO A 28 30.06 -16.14 -23.57
N LYS A 29 31.25 -16.19 -22.96
CA LYS A 29 31.71 -15.18 -22.02
C LYS A 29 31.63 -13.84 -22.76
N GLY A 30 30.63 -13.05 -22.41
CA GLY A 30 30.32 -11.77 -23.02
C GLY A 30 31.60 -10.94 -23.13
N GLN A 31 31.82 -10.40 -24.31
CA GLN A 31 32.85 -9.40 -24.54
C GLN A 31 32.58 -8.22 -23.58
N GLU A 32 33.62 -7.66 -22.94
CA GLU A 32 33.48 -6.42 -22.16
C GLU A 32 32.81 -5.37 -23.05
N SER A 33 31.63 -4.95 -22.62
CA SER A 33 30.81 -3.94 -23.28
C SER A 33 31.32 -2.55 -22.95
N ASN A 34 31.53 -1.71 -23.96
CA ASN A 34 31.82 -0.28 -23.76
C ASN A 34 30.54 0.58 -23.75
N ILE A 35 29.36 -0.03 -23.56
CA ILE A 35 28.10 0.71 -23.47
C ILE A 35 28.05 1.41 -22.12
N THR A 36 28.02 2.75 -22.14
CA THR A 36 27.97 3.58 -20.92
C THR A 36 26.55 4.09 -20.72
N LEU A 37 25.95 3.84 -19.55
CA LEU A 37 24.59 4.29 -19.24
C LEU A 37 24.60 5.70 -18.64
N TYR A 38 23.68 6.56 -19.06
CA TYR A 38 23.55 7.93 -18.58
C TYR A 38 22.26 8.21 -17.81
N ALA A 39 21.13 7.61 -18.21
CA ALA A 39 19.86 7.79 -17.53
C ALA A 39 18.94 6.56 -17.73
N PRO A 40 18.08 6.23 -16.74
CA PRO A 40 18.08 6.75 -15.36
C PRO A 40 19.37 6.40 -14.59
N ASP A 41 19.62 7.12 -13.49
CA ASP A 41 20.72 6.80 -12.58
C ASP A 41 20.44 5.48 -11.85
N ASP A 42 21.49 4.82 -11.36
CA ASP A 42 21.33 3.58 -10.61
C ASP A 42 20.69 3.84 -9.23
N LEU A 43 19.84 2.91 -8.79
CA LEU A 43 19.11 2.94 -7.52
C LEU A 43 18.10 4.10 -7.40
N GLU A 44 17.65 4.70 -8.52
CA GLU A 44 16.60 5.72 -8.49
C GLU A 44 15.23 5.15 -8.11
N GLU A 45 14.38 5.99 -7.52
CA GLU A 45 13.00 5.66 -7.17
C GLU A 45 12.01 6.60 -7.86
N PHE A 46 10.96 6.03 -8.46
CA PHE A 46 9.93 6.78 -9.15
C PHE A 46 8.52 6.34 -8.76
N ASP A 47 7.64 7.34 -8.61
CA ASP A 47 6.19 7.14 -8.58
C ASP A 47 5.59 7.29 -9.97
N LEU A 48 4.99 6.20 -10.48
CA LEU A 48 4.25 6.26 -11.72
C LEU A 48 2.93 7.01 -11.51
N LEU A 49 2.83 8.17 -12.14
CA LEU A 49 1.66 9.06 -12.06
C LEU A 49 0.48 8.57 -12.91
N TYR A 50 -0.53 7.99 -12.26
CA TYR A 50 -1.80 7.60 -12.90
C TYR A 50 -2.51 8.79 -13.57
N GLU A 51 -2.49 9.97 -12.95
CA GLU A 51 -3.11 11.20 -13.49
C GLU A 51 -2.35 11.79 -14.70
N ASN A 52 -1.14 11.29 -14.98
CA ASN A 52 -0.35 11.71 -16.14
C ASN A 52 0.35 10.50 -16.78
N PRO A 53 -0.40 9.57 -17.38
CA PRO A 53 0.13 8.31 -17.87
C PRO A 53 1.07 8.48 -19.06
N THR A 54 0.99 9.63 -19.76
CA THR A 54 1.84 9.97 -20.91
C THR A 54 3.16 10.62 -20.53
N ARG A 55 3.39 10.92 -19.24
CA ARG A 55 4.69 11.39 -18.74
C ARG A 55 5.76 10.37 -19.10
N LYS A 56 6.94 10.86 -19.50
CA LYS A 56 8.02 10.04 -20.03
C LYS A 56 9.17 9.94 -19.05
N LEU A 57 9.71 8.72 -18.90
CA LEU A 57 11.02 8.45 -18.32
C LEU A 57 12.01 8.24 -19.47
N LYS A 58 13.11 8.99 -19.48
CA LYS A 58 14.13 8.92 -20.52
C LYS A 58 15.14 7.84 -20.18
N PHE A 59 15.49 7.03 -21.17
CA PHE A 59 16.63 6.11 -21.15
C PHE A 59 17.68 6.62 -22.12
N GLU A 60 18.92 6.72 -21.69
CA GLU A 60 20.02 7.30 -22.47
C GLU A 60 21.33 6.58 -22.18
N TRP A 61 22.11 6.32 -23.23
CA TRP A 61 23.38 5.62 -23.15
C TRP A 61 24.33 6.09 -24.26
N GLU A 62 25.57 5.63 -24.20
CA GLU A 62 26.56 5.73 -25.27
C GLU A 62 26.87 4.35 -25.81
N GLY A 63 26.84 4.23 -27.14
CA GLY A 63 27.12 3.00 -27.86
C GLY A 63 28.61 2.67 -27.95
N ASP A 64 28.92 1.38 -28.12
CA ASP A 64 30.29 0.88 -28.24
C ASP A 64 30.79 0.79 -29.69
N LYS A 65 29.87 0.73 -30.67
CA LYS A 65 30.20 0.53 -32.09
C LYS A 65 29.27 1.31 -33.01
N GLU A 66 29.84 1.85 -34.09
CA GLU A 66 29.08 2.52 -35.15
C GLU A 66 28.16 1.52 -35.87
N GLY A 67 26.90 1.91 -36.10
CA GLY A 67 25.91 1.09 -36.80
C GLY A 67 25.30 -0.07 -35.99
N ALA A 68 25.63 -0.18 -34.69
CA ALA A 68 24.99 -1.16 -33.82
C ALA A 68 23.50 -0.85 -33.59
N THR A 69 22.70 -1.90 -33.37
CA THR A 69 21.31 -1.79 -32.93
C THR A 69 21.19 -2.12 -31.45
N TYR A 70 20.29 -1.44 -30.75
CA TYR A 70 20.10 -1.53 -29.31
C TYR A 70 18.71 -2.02 -28.93
N ALA A 71 18.64 -2.64 -27.76
CA ALA A 71 17.41 -2.96 -27.06
C ALA A 71 17.54 -2.66 -25.57
N LEU A 72 16.45 -2.25 -24.95
CA LEU A 72 16.32 -2.26 -23.50
C LEU A 72 15.82 -3.63 -23.06
N ILE A 73 16.44 -4.17 -22.02
CA ILE A 73 15.98 -5.38 -21.36
C ILE A 73 15.68 -5.08 -19.90
N PHE A 74 14.62 -5.69 -19.38
CA PHE A 74 14.11 -5.46 -18.03
C PHE A 74 13.84 -6.79 -17.32
N SER A 75 14.09 -6.86 -16.02
CA SER A 75 13.75 -8.01 -15.17
C SER A 75 13.50 -7.59 -13.72
N LEU A 76 12.82 -8.43 -12.96
CA LEU A 76 12.73 -8.34 -11.50
C LEU A 76 13.85 -9.14 -10.79
N ASP A 77 14.73 -9.78 -11.56
CA ASP A 77 15.86 -10.57 -11.09
C ASP A 77 17.16 -9.84 -11.47
N GLU A 78 18.02 -9.61 -10.47
CA GLU A 78 19.33 -8.96 -10.64
C GLU A 78 20.23 -9.70 -11.65
N GLU A 79 20.09 -11.02 -11.77
CA GLU A 79 20.82 -11.83 -12.75
C GLU A 79 20.24 -11.72 -14.18
N MET A 80 19.18 -10.93 -14.36
CA MET A 80 18.45 -10.73 -15.62
C MET A 80 17.87 -12.03 -16.19
N ASN A 81 17.26 -12.84 -15.33
CA ASN A 81 16.42 -13.97 -15.71
C ASN A 81 15.02 -13.48 -16.12
N ASN A 82 14.29 -14.20 -16.99
CA ASN A 82 12.90 -13.86 -17.39
C ASN A 82 12.71 -12.41 -17.89
N ILE A 83 13.53 -12.02 -18.86
CA ILE A 83 13.55 -10.64 -19.34
C ILE A 83 12.35 -10.26 -20.18
N GLU A 84 11.99 -8.98 -20.09
CA GLU A 84 11.16 -8.27 -21.05
C GLU A 84 12.06 -7.40 -21.93
N ARG A 85 11.89 -7.48 -23.25
CA ARG A 85 12.75 -6.82 -24.24
C ARG A 85 11.96 -5.79 -25.05
N ILE A 86 12.56 -4.62 -25.24
CA ILE A 86 12.07 -3.56 -26.12
C ILE A 86 13.18 -3.21 -27.12
N ASP A 87 13.00 -3.59 -28.38
CA ASP A 87 13.92 -3.24 -29.47
C ASP A 87 13.81 -1.75 -29.81
N ILE A 88 14.94 -1.05 -29.87
CA ILE A 88 15.01 0.40 -30.12
C ILE A 88 15.50 0.69 -31.54
N GLY A 89 16.50 -0.05 -32.03
CA GLY A 89 17.16 0.22 -33.30
C GLY A 89 18.48 0.96 -33.08
N THR A 90 18.85 1.91 -33.94
CA THR A 90 20.19 2.53 -33.90
C THR A 90 20.31 3.75 -32.98
N GLU A 91 19.20 4.23 -32.43
CA GLU A 91 19.20 5.36 -31.52
C GLU A 91 19.82 4.97 -30.17
N MET A 92 20.54 5.91 -29.55
CA MET A 92 21.17 5.73 -28.23
C MET A 92 20.35 6.32 -27.08
N TYR A 93 19.06 6.54 -27.36
CA TYR A 93 18.10 6.98 -26.37
C TYR A 93 16.71 6.49 -26.73
N THR A 94 15.86 6.40 -25.72
CA THR A 94 14.42 6.23 -25.90
C THR A 94 13.68 6.85 -24.72
N SER A 95 12.36 6.80 -24.73
CA SER A 95 11.59 7.13 -23.55
C SER A 95 10.36 6.24 -23.48
N LEU A 96 10.09 5.74 -22.27
CA LEU A 96 8.88 4.98 -21.98
C LEU A 96 7.91 5.90 -21.25
N THR A 97 6.63 5.82 -21.59
CA THR A 97 5.60 6.51 -20.82
C THR A 97 5.40 5.81 -19.48
N HIS A 98 4.83 6.52 -18.52
CA HIS A 98 4.47 5.92 -17.24
C HIS A 98 3.47 4.77 -17.42
N GLN A 99 2.58 4.83 -18.42
CA GLN A 99 1.72 3.71 -18.78
C GLN A 99 2.53 2.51 -19.25
N ASP A 100 3.50 2.71 -20.15
CA ASP A 100 4.36 1.61 -20.65
C ASP A 100 5.11 0.93 -19.51
N LEU A 101 5.59 1.71 -18.53
CA LEU A 101 6.26 1.19 -17.34
C LEU A 101 5.30 0.45 -16.39
N ASP A 102 4.08 0.94 -16.18
CA ASP A 102 3.10 0.23 -15.35
C ASP A 102 2.67 -1.10 -15.99
N ASP A 103 2.45 -1.11 -17.31
CA ASP A 103 2.13 -2.31 -18.08
C ASP A 103 3.29 -3.33 -18.03
N LEU A 104 4.53 -2.85 -18.16
CA LEU A 104 5.74 -3.66 -18.03
C LEU A 104 5.83 -4.33 -16.64
N LEU A 105 5.65 -3.55 -15.56
CA LEU A 105 5.65 -4.09 -14.19
C LEU A 105 4.54 -5.12 -13.98
N GLY A 106 3.33 -4.84 -14.50
CA GLY A 106 2.22 -5.79 -14.45
C GLY A 106 2.53 -7.09 -15.21
N LYS A 107 3.16 -7.00 -16.39
CA LYS A 107 3.57 -8.16 -17.19
C LYS A 107 4.64 -8.99 -16.49
N LEU A 108 5.57 -8.34 -15.79
CA LEU A 108 6.59 -8.99 -14.97
C LEU A 108 6.04 -9.57 -13.65
N GLY A 109 4.77 -9.32 -13.33
CA GLY A 109 4.09 -9.92 -12.17
C GLY A 109 4.07 -9.05 -10.91
N VAL A 110 4.47 -7.78 -10.98
CA VAL A 110 4.31 -6.85 -9.86
C VAL A 110 2.82 -6.52 -9.70
N GLY A 111 2.24 -6.88 -8.56
CA GLY A 111 0.82 -6.64 -8.28
C GLY A 111 0.45 -5.15 -8.28
N GLU A 112 -0.82 -4.83 -8.53
CA GLU A 112 -1.31 -3.44 -8.49
C GLU A 112 -0.99 -2.77 -7.15
N TYR A 113 -0.70 -1.47 -7.18
CA TYR A 113 -0.30 -0.66 -6.02
C TYR A 113 1.01 -1.10 -5.33
N LYS A 114 1.70 -2.13 -5.84
CA LYS A 114 2.97 -2.59 -5.28
C LYS A 114 4.16 -1.85 -5.91
N ARG A 115 5.28 -1.89 -5.18
CA ARG A 115 6.59 -1.44 -5.65
C ARG A 115 7.32 -2.62 -6.30
N GLY A 116 7.87 -2.41 -7.49
CA GLY A 116 8.80 -3.33 -8.14
C GLY A 116 10.21 -2.76 -8.11
N GLU A 117 11.21 -3.58 -7.79
CA GLU A 117 12.61 -3.29 -8.06
C GLU A 117 12.93 -3.85 -9.45
N LEU A 118 13.14 -2.95 -10.40
CA LEU A 118 13.30 -3.27 -11.81
C LEU A 118 14.78 -3.13 -12.19
N TYR A 119 15.37 -4.25 -12.57
CA TYR A 119 16.71 -4.32 -13.13
C TYR A 119 16.63 -4.11 -14.63
N TRP A 120 17.53 -3.30 -15.17
CA TRP A 120 17.55 -2.97 -16.59
C TRP A 120 18.97 -2.85 -17.12
N ALA A 121 19.11 -3.15 -18.41
CA ALA A 121 20.36 -3.00 -19.14
C ALA A 121 20.08 -2.70 -20.62
N VAL A 122 21.11 -2.23 -21.32
CA VAL A 122 21.11 -2.07 -22.77
C VAL A 122 21.88 -3.23 -23.38
N GLU A 123 21.26 -3.94 -24.32
CA GLU A 123 21.96 -4.87 -25.20
C GLU A 123 22.22 -4.20 -26.55
N SER A 124 23.43 -4.41 -27.09
CA SER A 124 23.77 -4.04 -28.46
C SER A 124 24.04 -5.27 -29.31
N GLU A 125 23.65 -5.20 -30.58
CA GLU A 125 24.02 -6.18 -31.60
C GLU A 125 24.73 -5.47 -32.73
N ASN A 126 25.89 -5.99 -33.13
CA ASN A 126 26.61 -5.53 -34.31
C ASN A 126 27.26 -6.72 -35.03
N GLU A 127 26.89 -6.92 -36.29
CA GLU A 127 27.38 -8.03 -37.14
C GLU A 127 27.29 -9.40 -36.45
N GLY A 128 26.22 -9.63 -35.68
CA GLY A 128 25.99 -10.88 -34.93
C GLY A 128 26.79 -11.01 -33.62
N THR A 129 27.56 -9.99 -33.24
CA THR A 129 28.19 -9.90 -31.92
C THR A 129 27.27 -9.16 -30.96
N LEU A 130 26.97 -9.80 -29.83
CA LEU A 130 26.17 -9.23 -28.75
C LEU A 130 27.08 -8.66 -27.65
N SER A 131 26.75 -7.46 -27.19
CA SER A 131 27.32 -6.82 -26.00
C SER A 131 26.19 -6.39 -25.06
N ARG A 132 26.45 -6.26 -23.76
CA ARG A 132 25.47 -5.78 -22.77
C ARG A 132 26.12 -4.80 -21.80
N SER A 133 25.46 -3.68 -21.51
CA SER A 133 25.91 -2.71 -20.49
C SER A 133 26.03 -3.32 -19.09
N GLU A 134 26.49 -2.52 -18.14
CA GLU A 134 26.19 -2.77 -16.72
C GLU A 134 24.67 -2.90 -16.50
N ILE A 135 24.29 -3.60 -15.43
CA ILE A 135 22.91 -3.69 -14.99
C ILE A 135 22.70 -2.57 -13.97
N ARG A 136 21.65 -1.78 -14.18
CA ARG A 136 21.15 -0.79 -13.22
C ARG A 136 19.83 -1.25 -12.64
N SER A 137 19.51 -0.73 -11.47
CA SER A 137 18.25 -0.95 -10.78
C SER A 137 17.49 0.36 -10.60
N MET A 138 16.17 0.26 -10.57
CA MET A 138 15.31 1.36 -10.13
C MET A 138 14.07 0.80 -9.43
N LYS A 139 13.61 1.51 -8.40
CA LYS A 139 12.36 1.21 -7.71
C LYS A 139 11.22 1.97 -8.39
N LEU A 140 10.20 1.25 -8.81
CA LEU A 140 9.00 1.84 -9.42
C LEU A 140 7.78 1.46 -8.59
N PHE A 141 7.06 2.48 -8.11
CA PHE A 141 5.70 2.26 -7.63
C PHE A 141 4.72 2.26 -8.78
N ARG A 142 3.93 1.20 -8.86
CA ARG A 142 2.84 1.08 -9.83
C ARG A 142 1.77 2.14 -9.66
N PHE A 143 0.93 2.27 -10.68
CA PHE A 143 -0.14 3.25 -10.70
C PHE A 143 -1.05 3.22 -9.49
N TYR A 144 -1.44 4.43 -9.12
CA TYR A 144 -2.31 4.72 -8.01
C TYR A 144 -3.72 5.09 -8.47
N LYS A 145 -4.38 4.13 -9.13
CA LYS A 145 -5.76 4.28 -9.64
C LYS A 145 -6.80 3.93 -8.58
N PRO A 146 -8.03 4.48 -8.64
CA PRO A 146 -9.13 4.03 -7.80
C PRO A 146 -9.33 2.51 -7.88
N PHE A 147 -9.63 1.88 -6.75
CA PHE A 147 -9.96 0.46 -6.65
C PHE A 147 -11.43 0.26 -7.05
N ILE A 148 -11.69 -0.69 -7.94
CA ILE A 148 -13.05 -1.11 -8.32
C ILE A 148 -13.35 -2.43 -7.62
N ASP A 149 -14.32 -2.41 -6.72
CA ASP A 149 -14.73 -3.59 -5.98
C ASP A 149 -15.45 -4.58 -6.91
N PRO A 150 -14.93 -5.82 -7.08
CA PRO A 150 -15.51 -6.79 -8.01
C PRO A 150 -16.91 -7.28 -7.59
N ARG A 151 -17.34 -7.02 -6.34
CA ARG A 151 -18.64 -7.47 -5.83
C ARG A 151 -19.80 -6.64 -6.40
N ASP A 152 -19.59 -5.35 -6.59
CA ASP A 152 -20.65 -4.38 -6.90
C ASP A 152 -20.25 -3.27 -7.89
N ASN A 153 -19.00 -3.26 -8.37
CA ASN A 153 -18.38 -2.19 -9.16
C ASN A 153 -18.33 -0.83 -8.46
N GLU A 154 -18.44 -0.80 -7.12
CA GLU A 154 -18.20 0.42 -6.38
C GLU A 154 -16.74 0.83 -6.52
N GLU A 155 -16.54 2.11 -6.86
CA GLU A 155 -15.23 2.71 -6.97
C GLU A 155 -14.81 3.37 -5.66
N TYR A 156 -13.62 3.03 -5.18
CA TYR A 156 -13.02 3.57 -3.97
C TYR A 156 -11.70 4.23 -4.33
N ARG A 157 -11.52 5.48 -3.93
CA ARG A 157 -10.19 6.09 -3.91
C ARG A 157 -9.29 5.28 -2.96
N VAL A 158 -7.99 5.34 -3.21
CA VAL A 158 -6.98 4.69 -2.39
C VAL A 158 -6.00 5.78 -1.88
N CYS A 159 -5.34 5.57 -0.74
CA CYS A 159 -4.16 6.35 -0.30
C CYS A 159 -2.98 5.46 0.16
N ARG A 160 -1.75 5.88 -0.16
CA ARG A 160 -0.52 5.16 0.21
C ARG A 160 0.14 5.90 1.36
N VAL A 161 0.46 5.15 2.39
CA VAL A 161 1.21 5.62 3.54
C VAL A 161 2.61 5.03 3.45
N PHE A 162 3.63 5.85 3.56
CA PHE A 162 5.03 5.46 3.44
C PHE A 162 5.80 5.98 4.65
N ASP A 163 6.55 5.11 5.30
CA ASP A 163 7.49 5.50 6.35
C ASP A 163 8.89 5.66 5.73
N PRO A 164 9.43 6.89 5.64
CA PRO A 164 10.74 7.12 5.03
C PRO A 164 11.91 6.56 5.85
N ILE A 165 11.70 6.13 7.10
CA ILE A 165 12.75 5.57 7.94
C ILE A 165 12.91 4.06 7.70
N SER A 166 11.79 3.33 7.68
CA SER A 166 11.78 1.88 7.43
C SER A 166 11.71 1.52 5.94
N GLU A 167 11.34 2.48 5.07
CA GLU A 167 10.95 2.26 3.67
C GLU A 167 9.71 1.35 3.49
N ASP A 168 8.99 1.07 4.59
CA ASP A 168 7.74 0.33 4.57
C ASP A 168 6.60 1.20 4.04
N TYR A 169 5.61 0.56 3.43
CA TYR A 169 4.40 1.24 3.00
C TYR A 169 3.16 0.37 3.20
N ALA A 170 2.01 1.03 3.30
CA ALA A 170 0.70 0.42 3.31
C ALA A 170 -0.24 1.14 2.34
N VAL A 171 -1.12 0.39 1.70
CA VAL A 171 -2.14 0.91 0.77
C VAL A 171 -3.51 0.74 1.42
N TRP A 172 -4.24 1.85 1.53
CA TRP A 172 -5.53 1.91 2.20
C TRP A 172 -6.63 2.32 1.22
N LEU A 173 -7.85 1.83 1.45
CA LEU A 173 -9.02 2.49 0.91
C LEU A 173 -9.11 3.90 1.53
N ALA A 174 -9.14 4.90 0.65
CA ALA A 174 -9.33 6.30 1.01
C ALA A 174 -10.81 6.71 1.04
N ASP A 175 -11.74 5.80 0.74
CA ASP A 175 -13.17 5.97 0.98
C ASP A 175 -13.69 4.94 1.99
N ASN A 176 -14.75 5.27 2.70
CA ASN A 176 -15.43 4.33 3.59
C ASN A 176 -16.08 3.21 2.78
N LEU A 177 -16.00 1.98 3.27
CA LEU A 177 -16.57 0.81 2.61
C LEU A 177 -18.10 0.96 2.43
N ARG A 178 -18.61 0.49 1.28
CA ARG A 178 -20.04 0.52 0.93
C ARG A 178 -20.59 -0.86 0.55
N ALA A 179 -19.84 -1.91 0.84
CA ALA A 179 -20.22 -3.29 0.56
C ALA A 179 -21.58 -3.65 1.17
N THR A 180 -22.39 -4.35 0.39
CA THR A 180 -23.66 -4.95 0.81
C THR A 180 -23.63 -6.47 0.82
N THR A 181 -22.51 -7.06 0.39
CA THR A 181 -22.26 -8.50 0.32
C THR A 181 -20.82 -8.82 0.77
N TYR A 182 -20.61 -10.03 1.28
CA TYR A 182 -19.26 -10.59 1.46
C TYR A 182 -18.67 -11.06 0.13
N SER A 183 -17.36 -11.34 0.07
CA SER A 183 -16.69 -11.75 -1.18
C SER A 183 -17.17 -13.08 -1.77
N ASP A 184 -17.89 -13.91 -1.00
CA ASP A 184 -18.56 -15.10 -1.54
C ASP A 184 -20.00 -14.86 -2.01
N GLY A 185 -20.43 -13.60 -2.05
CA GLY A 185 -21.75 -13.17 -2.49
C GLY A 185 -22.83 -13.26 -1.41
N THR A 186 -22.52 -13.70 -0.19
CA THR A 186 -23.49 -13.71 0.92
C THR A 186 -23.96 -12.28 1.22
N PRO A 187 -25.27 -11.97 1.19
CA PRO A 187 -25.76 -10.63 1.47
C PRO A 187 -25.71 -10.29 2.96
N LEU A 188 -25.55 -9.01 3.27
CA LEU A 188 -25.70 -8.46 4.61
C LEU A 188 -27.19 -8.25 4.94
N GLY A 189 -27.56 -8.52 6.19
CA GLY A 189 -28.90 -8.26 6.72
C GLY A 189 -29.07 -6.86 7.31
N GLU A 190 -30.31 -6.52 7.69
CA GLU A 190 -30.65 -5.24 8.32
C GLU A 190 -29.96 -5.03 9.69
N ASN A 191 -29.58 -6.12 10.36
CA ASN A 191 -28.83 -6.09 11.62
C ASN A 191 -27.31 -5.95 11.42
N ASP A 192 -26.82 -6.01 10.18
CA ASP A 192 -25.39 -6.02 9.87
C ASP A 192 -24.88 -4.63 9.46
N VAL A 193 -25.69 -3.88 8.71
CA VAL A 193 -25.30 -2.61 8.12
C VAL A 193 -26.47 -1.64 8.01
N LYS A 194 -26.18 -0.34 8.18
CA LYS A 194 -27.08 0.76 7.81
C LYS A 194 -26.28 1.81 7.06
N PHE A 195 -26.92 2.56 6.17
CA PHE A 195 -26.30 3.64 5.40
C PHE A 195 -26.87 5.00 5.84
N TYR A 196 -26.06 6.04 5.70
CA TYR A 196 -26.53 7.40 5.99
C TYR A 196 -27.70 7.77 5.07
N THR A 197 -28.72 8.42 5.63
CA THR A 197 -29.82 9.00 4.86
C THR A 197 -29.72 10.51 5.02
N PRO A 198 -29.34 11.25 3.96
CA PRO A 198 -29.22 12.70 4.01
C PRO A 198 -30.52 13.37 4.47
N GLN A 199 -30.39 14.36 5.34
CA GLN A 199 -31.51 15.14 5.84
C GLN A 199 -31.99 16.18 4.82
N GLU A 200 -33.15 16.81 5.07
CA GLU A 200 -33.66 17.86 4.19
C GLU A 200 -32.64 19.00 4.04
N GLY A 201 -32.22 19.28 2.80
CA GLY A 201 -31.24 20.30 2.46
C GLY A 201 -29.79 19.80 2.39
N GLU A 202 -29.53 18.54 2.71
CA GLU A 202 -28.23 17.90 2.50
C GLU A 202 -28.10 17.31 1.08
N ASP A 203 -26.86 17.17 0.62
CA ASP A 203 -26.54 16.59 -0.69
C ASP A 203 -26.63 15.05 -0.64
N GLU A 204 -27.20 14.43 -1.68
CA GLU A 204 -27.33 12.97 -1.76
C GLU A 204 -25.97 12.24 -1.77
N SER A 205 -24.89 12.92 -2.16
CA SER A 205 -23.53 12.39 -2.16
C SER A 205 -23.01 12.03 -0.77
N TRP A 206 -23.60 12.55 0.32
CA TRP A 206 -23.19 12.20 1.68
C TRP A 206 -23.34 10.72 2.00
N THR A 207 -24.33 10.04 1.41
CA THR A 207 -24.46 8.58 1.51
C THR A 207 -23.20 7.87 1.03
N LYS A 208 -22.62 8.34 -0.09
CA LYS A 208 -21.39 7.77 -0.65
C LYS A 208 -20.15 8.13 0.17
N VAL A 209 -20.06 9.38 0.65
CA VAL A 209 -18.92 9.85 1.46
C VAL A 209 -18.87 9.13 2.81
N PHE A 210 -20.02 8.99 3.49
CA PHE A 210 -20.08 8.36 4.81
C PHE A 210 -19.98 6.84 4.73
N GLY A 211 -20.53 6.25 3.68
CA GLY A 211 -20.53 4.81 3.45
C GLY A 211 -21.38 4.04 4.47
N GLY A 212 -21.05 2.76 4.65
CA GLY A 212 -21.77 1.86 5.54
C GLY A 212 -21.34 2.00 7.00
N TYR A 213 -22.32 1.94 7.89
CA TYR A 213 -22.14 1.73 9.32
C TYR A 213 -22.37 0.26 9.59
N TYR A 214 -21.30 -0.47 9.86
CA TYR A 214 -21.32 -1.92 10.04
C TYR A 214 -21.27 -2.27 11.52
N THR A 215 -21.94 -3.36 11.91
CA THR A 215 -21.65 -4.00 13.20
C THR A 215 -20.28 -4.67 13.16
N TRP A 216 -19.67 -4.87 14.34
CA TRP A 216 -18.37 -5.53 14.40
C TRP A 216 -18.46 -6.98 13.89
N THR A 217 -19.54 -7.68 14.24
CA THR A 217 -19.77 -9.08 13.81
C THR A 217 -19.86 -9.18 12.29
N ALA A 218 -20.56 -8.25 11.65
CA ALA A 218 -20.61 -8.16 10.19
C ALA A 218 -19.23 -7.84 9.60
N THR A 219 -18.52 -6.88 10.20
CA THR A 219 -17.18 -6.47 9.74
C THR A 219 -16.18 -7.62 9.77
N MET A 220 -16.15 -8.40 10.87
CA MET A 220 -15.24 -9.54 11.03
C MET A 220 -15.70 -10.80 10.33
N ARG A 221 -16.99 -10.88 9.95
CA ARG A 221 -17.63 -12.10 9.47
C ARG A 221 -17.46 -13.28 10.44
N GLY A 222 -17.62 -13.02 11.73
CA GLY A 222 -17.36 -14.00 12.78
C GLY A 222 -17.46 -13.41 14.18
N THR A 223 -17.07 -14.20 15.19
CA THR A 223 -17.22 -13.84 16.62
C THR A 223 -15.89 -13.57 17.33
N ARG A 224 -14.75 -13.72 16.63
CA ARG A 224 -13.39 -13.48 17.15
C ARG A 224 -12.67 -12.47 16.24
N GLY A 225 -11.94 -11.55 16.85
CA GLY A 225 -11.06 -10.61 16.14
C GLY A 225 -9.68 -11.22 15.89
N ALA A 226 -8.81 -10.45 15.25
CA ALA A 226 -7.44 -10.83 14.95
C ALA A 226 -6.62 -10.97 16.23
N GLU A 227 -5.87 -12.06 16.31
CA GLU A 227 -4.72 -12.17 17.20
C GLU A 227 -3.51 -11.40 16.65
N GLU A 228 -2.43 -11.32 17.43
CA GLU A 228 -1.23 -10.59 17.00
C GLU A 228 -0.63 -11.24 15.75
N GLY A 229 -0.45 -10.45 14.69
CA GLY A 229 0.03 -10.92 13.39
C GLY A 229 -1.02 -11.61 12.51
N GLU A 230 -2.28 -11.72 12.95
CA GLU A 230 -3.37 -12.25 12.13
C GLU A 230 -4.03 -11.14 11.30
N LYS A 231 -4.26 -11.39 10.01
CA LYS A 231 -5.11 -10.54 9.15
C LYS A 231 -6.48 -11.19 8.99
N ILE A 232 -7.54 -10.40 9.13
CA ILE A 232 -8.92 -10.84 8.90
C ILE A 232 -9.46 -10.13 7.66
N GLN A 233 -9.78 -10.89 6.61
CA GLN A 233 -10.47 -10.35 5.45
C GLN A 233 -11.84 -9.79 5.85
N GLY A 234 -12.67 -10.59 6.53
CA GLY A 234 -13.99 -10.16 7.00
C GLY A 234 -14.89 -9.69 5.85
N ILE A 235 -15.41 -8.46 5.98
CA ILE A 235 -16.21 -7.79 4.96
C ILE A 235 -15.37 -7.12 3.85
N ALA A 236 -14.04 -7.08 3.98
CA ALA A 236 -13.17 -6.47 2.97
C ALA A 236 -13.24 -7.23 1.63
N PRO A 237 -13.03 -6.53 0.50
CA PRO A 237 -12.89 -7.17 -0.81
C PRO A 237 -11.76 -8.21 -0.82
N GLU A 238 -11.75 -9.12 -1.80
CA GLU A 238 -10.63 -10.06 -1.98
C GLU A 238 -9.32 -9.32 -2.25
N GLY A 239 -8.23 -9.75 -1.61
CA GLY A 239 -6.92 -9.08 -1.62
C GLY A 239 -6.80 -7.89 -0.67
N TRP A 240 -7.83 -7.63 0.13
CA TRP A 240 -7.86 -6.61 1.17
C TRP A 240 -8.31 -7.22 2.50
N HIS A 241 -7.96 -6.58 3.61
CA HIS A 241 -8.36 -7.00 4.95
C HIS A 241 -8.79 -5.83 5.82
N ILE A 242 -9.44 -6.15 6.94
CA ILE A 242 -9.81 -5.18 7.96
C ILE A 242 -8.57 -4.82 8.78
N PRO A 243 -8.19 -3.53 8.85
CA PRO A 243 -6.94 -3.11 9.45
C PRO A 243 -6.84 -3.53 10.91
N THR A 244 -5.67 -4.05 11.28
CA THR A 244 -5.30 -4.30 12.66
C THR A 244 -4.96 -2.98 13.38
N LYS A 245 -4.89 -3.02 14.71
CA LYS A 245 -4.37 -1.91 15.50
C LYS A 245 -2.95 -1.52 15.06
N THR A 246 -2.10 -2.49 14.76
CA THR A 246 -0.72 -2.25 14.32
C THR A 246 -0.66 -1.49 12.99
N GLU A 247 -1.56 -1.79 12.05
CA GLU A 247 -1.64 -1.07 10.78
C GLU A 247 -2.17 0.35 10.96
N TRP A 248 -3.15 0.54 11.84
CA TRP A 248 -3.58 1.89 12.23
C TRP A 248 -2.46 2.69 12.92
N ASP A 249 -1.68 2.06 13.81
CA ASP A 249 -0.52 2.71 14.42
C ASP A 249 0.53 3.07 13.37
N PHE A 250 0.77 2.21 12.38
CA PHE A 250 1.62 2.54 11.25
C PHE A 250 1.10 3.76 10.49
N LEU A 251 -0.20 3.78 10.14
CA LEU A 251 -0.84 4.94 9.51
C LEU A 251 -0.65 6.22 10.32
N ILE A 252 -0.94 6.18 11.62
CA ILE A 252 -0.86 7.33 12.53
C ILE A 252 0.58 7.86 12.66
N ASN A 253 1.56 6.96 12.72
CA ASN A 253 2.96 7.35 12.90
C ASN A 253 3.62 7.80 11.58
N ALA A 254 3.19 7.26 10.44
CA ALA A 254 3.78 7.52 9.13
C ALA A 254 3.00 8.55 8.28
N CYS A 255 1.86 9.07 8.76
CA CYS A 255 1.08 10.04 7.99
C CYS A 255 1.70 11.45 7.88
N GLY A 256 2.88 11.69 8.44
CA GLY A 256 3.62 12.95 8.33
C GLY A 256 3.98 13.53 9.69
N ASP A 257 3.04 14.20 10.37
CA ASP A 257 3.22 14.67 11.74
C ASP A 257 2.48 13.74 12.73
N PRO A 258 3.20 12.88 13.47
CA PRO A 258 2.58 11.91 14.37
C PRO A 258 1.96 12.56 15.62
N THR A 259 2.19 13.86 15.85
CA THR A 259 1.57 14.59 16.97
C THR A 259 0.17 15.10 16.65
N MET A 260 -0.20 15.14 15.36
CA MET A 260 -1.50 15.64 14.87
C MET A 260 -2.10 14.74 13.77
N PRO A 261 -2.16 13.40 13.96
CA PRO A 261 -2.59 12.47 12.91
C PRO A 261 -4.01 12.76 12.39
N ALA A 262 -4.94 13.17 13.25
CA ALA A 262 -6.30 13.48 12.81
C ALA A 262 -6.32 14.67 11.84
N THR A 263 -5.56 15.72 12.14
CA THR A 263 -5.45 16.90 11.26
C THR A 263 -4.93 16.51 9.88
N ILE A 264 -3.96 15.57 9.80
CA ILE A 264 -3.43 15.08 8.53
C ILE A 264 -4.47 14.27 7.74
N LEU A 265 -5.28 13.44 8.41
CA LEU A 265 -6.18 12.48 7.77
C LEU A 265 -7.55 13.09 7.37
N LYS A 266 -8.03 14.11 8.10
CA LYS A 266 -9.34 14.74 7.88
C LYS A 266 -9.42 15.47 6.54
N GLU A 267 -10.46 15.16 5.77
CA GLU A 267 -10.88 15.99 4.64
C GLU A 267 -11.80 17.09 5.14
N LYS A 268 -11.31 18.33 5.17
CA LYS A 268 -12.00 19.48 5.76
C LYS A 268 -13.46 19.60 5.30
N SER A 269 -13.72 19.37 4.02
CA SER A 269 -15.07 19.52 3.47
C SER A 269 -16.08 18.49 3.99
N TYR A 270 -15.64 17.41 4.65
CA TYR A 270 -16.47 16.32 5.16
C TYR A 270 -16.72 16.40 6.69
N TRP A 271 -16.44 17.54 7.31
CA TRP A 271 -16.66 17.81 8.74
C TRP A 271 -17.46 19.11 8.90
N ASP A 272 -17.91 19.41 10.13
CA ASP A 272 -18.60 20.67 10.43
C ASP A 272 -17.75 21.85 9.94
N PRO A 273 -18.31 22.76 9.11
CA PRO A 273 -17.56 23.90 8.58
C PRO A 273 -17.05 24.87 9.65
N ASN A 274 -17.56 24.78 10.89
CA ASN A 274 -17.13 25.55 12.05
C ASN A 274 -16.09 24.83 12.91
N ALA A 275 -15.55 23.68 12.47
CA ALA A 275 -14.45 23.01 13.14
C ALA A 275 -13.26 23.96 13.39
N GLY A 276 -12.71 23.92 14.61
CA GLY A 276 -11.51 24.66 14.98
C GLY A 276 -10.23 24.02 14.47
N ASP A 277 -10.22 22.70 14.29
CA ASP A 277 -9.13 21.95 13.65
C ASP A 277 -9.38 21.88 12.14
N VAL A 278 -8.39 22.32 11.36
CA VAL A 278 -8.50 22.42 9.90
C VAL A 278 -7.83 21.21 9.28
N GLY A 279 -8.63 20.16 9.01
CA GLY A 279 -8.16 18.97 8.30
C GLY A 279 -7.39 19.34 7.02
N MET A 280 -6.27 18.66 6.81
CA MET A 280 -5.34 18.90 5.70
C MET A 280 -5.47 17.86 4.58
N ASN A 281 -5.89 16.65 4.93
CA ASN A 281 -5.96 15.49 4.03
C ASN A 281 -4.67 15.29 3.22
N SER A 282 -3.50 15.53 3.83
CA SER A 282 -2.25 15.69 3.07
C SER A 282 -1.73 14.39 2.45
N ILE A 283 -2.21 13.25 2.91
CA ILE A 283 -1.92 11.93 2.31
C ILE A 283 -3.09 11.37 1.49
N GLY A 284 -4.19 12.12 1.34
CA GLY A 284 -5.35 11.70 0.57
C GLY A 284 -6.22 10.62 1.22
N PHE A 285 -6.18 10.44 2.55
CA PHE A 285 -6.98 9.45 3.27
C PHE A 285 -8.50 9.73 3.25
N ASN A 286 -8.89 10.97 2.98
CA ASN A 286 -10.27 11.48 2.92
C ASN A 286 -11.14 11.07 4.13
N MET A 287 -10.65 11.27 5.35
CA MET A 287 -11.44 10.94 6.54
C MET A 287 -12.62 11.90 6.69
N ALA A 288 -13.84 11.34 6.76
CA ALA A 288 -15.08 12.08 6.96
C ALA A 288 -15.56 11.97 8.42
N GLY A 289 -16.17 13.03 8.95
CA GLY A 289 -16.85 12.98 10.24
C GLY A 289 -18.20 12.28 10.10
N THR A 290 -18.22 10.96 10.09
CA THR A 290 -19.44 10.18 9.81
C THR A 290 -20.48 10.18 10.94
N GLY A 291 -20.05 10.47 12.16
CA GLY A 291 -20.77 10.07 13.35
C GLY A 291 -20.73 8.55 13.53
N TYR A 292 -21.72 8.02 14.23
CA TYR A 292 -21.90 6.59 14.44
C TYR A 292 -23.34 6.24 14.76
N ILE A 293 -23.64 4.93 14.83
CA ILE A 293 -24.95 4.42 15.23
C ILE A 293 -24.82 3.69 16.56
N TRP A 294 -25.65 4.05 17.54
CA TRP A 294 -25.60 3.47 18.89
C TRP A 294 -25.99 1.97 18.94
N SER A 295 -26.90 1.53 18.08
CA SER A 295 -27.27 0.13 17.88
C SER A 295 -27.92 -0.04 16.50
N ILE A 296 -27.50 -1.04 15.75
CA ILE A 296 -28.13 -1.41 14.47
C ILE A 296 -29.11 -2.56 14.72
N PRO A 297 -30.35 -2.50 14.20
CA PRO A 297 -30.91 -1.45 13.33
C PRO A 297 -31.64 -0.31 14.06
N GLU A 298 -31.69 -0.34 15.40
CA GLU A 298 -32.65 0.45 16.18
C GLU A 298 -32.44 1.96 16.14
N ASN A 299 -31.21 2.42 15.91
CA ASN A 299 -30.86 3.84 15.99
C ASN A 299 -30.50 4.44 14.63
N ASP A 300 -30.68 5.75 14.53
CA ASP A 300 -30.16 6.56 13.43
C ASP A 300 -28.74 7.05 13.74
N VAL A 301 -28.09 7.63 12.73
CA VAL A 301 -26.76 8.22 12.87
C VAL A 301 -26.81 9.41 13.83
N ILE A 302 -25.88 9.42 14.79
CA ILE A 302 -25.66 10.54 15.71
C ILE A 302 -24.27 11.11 15.50
N GLU A 303 -24.12 12.41 15.77
CA GLU A 303 -22.84 13.13 15.67
C GLU A 303 -22.23 13.12 14.25
N ALA A 304 -23.10 13.06 13.23
CA ALA A 304 -22.71 13.32 11.85
C ALA A 304 -21.98 14.68 11.75
N PHE A 305 -20.95 14.71 10.91
CA PHE A 305 -20.00 15.81 10.71
C PHE A 305 -19.12 16.17 11.92
N ALA A 306 -19.23 15.46 13.05
CA ALA A 306 -18.53 15.80 14.29
C ALA A 306 -17.53 14.75 14.77
N ASN A 307 -17.84 13.46 14.65
CA ASN A 307 -16.95 12.38 15.10
C ASN A 307 -16.84 11.31 14.02
N THR A 308 -15.82 10.45 14.05
CA THR A 308 -15.83 9.22 13.27
C THR A 308 -15.09 8.13 14.00
N TYR A 309 -15.50 6.89 13.77
CA TYR A 309 -14.90 5.72 14.35
C TYR A 309 -14.77 4.64 13.29
N PHE A 310 -13.63 3.96 13.29
CA PHE A 310 -13.35 2.84 12.40
C PHE A 310 -13.16 1.56 13.19
N TRP A 311 -13.85 0.50 12.78
CA TRP A 311 -13.54 -0.83 13.32
C TRP A 311 -12.10 -1.22 12.98
N THR A 312 -11.45 -1.85 13.94
CA THR A 312 -10.22 -2.60 13.73
C THR A 312 -10.52 -4.09 13.81
N SER A 313 -9.68 -4.92 13.19
CA SER A 313 -9.77 -6.37 13.37
C SER A 313 -9.27 -6.83 14.74
N THR A 314 -8.44 -6.05 15.43
CA THR A 314 -7.85 -6.43 16.72
C THR A 314 -8.91 -6.59 17.82
N ALA A 315 -8.89 -7.74 18.50
CA ALA A 315 -9.73 -7.98 19.67
C ALA A 315 -9.16 -7.30 20.93
N PRO A 316 -10.01 -6.73 21.82
CA PRO A 316 -9.54 -6.19 23.10
C PRO A 316 -9.14 -7.33 24.05
N LYS A 317 -8.09 -7.13 24.84
CA LYS A 317 -7.52 -8.13 25.76
C LYS A 317 -7.25 -7.52 27.13
N ASP A 318 -7.29 -8.36 28.16
CA ASP A 318 -6.91 -7.94 29.52
C ASP A 318 -5.46 -7.43 29.54
N GLY A 319 -5.24 -6.28 30.16
CA GLY A 319 -3.97 -5.55 30.13
C GLY A 319 -3.86 -4.48 29.03
N ASP A 320 -4.78 -4.42 28.07
CA ASP A 320 -4.80 -3.33 27.08
C ASP A 320 -5.15 -1.99 27.74
N VAL A 321 -4.51 -0.92 27.26
CA VAL A 321 -4.72 0.44 27.76
C VAL A 321 -5.70 1.17 26.86
N TYR A 322 -6.90 1.40 27.38
CA TYR A 322 -7.90 2.25 26.76
C TYR A 322 -8.20 3.46 27.64
N PRO A 323 -8.70 4.56 27.06
CA PRO A 323 -9.33 5.64 27.81
C PRO A 323 -10.37 5.07 28.79
N TRP A 324 -10.56 5.72 29.95
CA TRP A 324 -11.46 5.33 31.06
C TRP A 324 -11.30 3.92 31.66
N ASN A 325 -10.33 3.11 31.22
CA ASN A 325 -10.03 1.79 31.78
C ASN A 325 -11.27 0.87 31.92
N PRO A 326 -11.90 0.46 30.79
CA PRO A 326 -13.10 -0.36 30.78
C PRO A 326 -12.85 -1.74 31.43
N ASP A 327 -13.86 -2.27 32.11
CA ASP A 327 -13.75 -3.58 32.76
C ASP A 327 -13.60 -4.70 31.71
N PRO A 328 -12.51 -5.50 31.76
CA PRO A 328 -12.25 -6.60 30.83
C PRO A 328 -13.37 -7.64 30.72
N VAL A 329 -14.27 -7.71 31.72
CA VAL A 329 -15.48 -8.57 31.65
C VAL A 329 -16.37 -8.25 30.44
N ASN A 330 -16.28 -7.04 29.89
CA ASN A 330 -17.08 -6.60 28.75
C ASN A 330 -16.42 -6.91 27.40
N PHE A 331 -15.12 -7.20 27.36
CA PHE A 331 -14.36 -7.44 26.12
C PHE A 331 -14.94 -8.54 25.21
N PRO A 332 -15.53 -9.64 25.73
CA PRO A 332 -16.19 -10.62 24.90
C PRO A 332 -17.35 -10.06 24.05
N ASN A 333 -17.95 -8.94 24.44
CA ASN A 333 -19.05 -8.27 23.72
C ASN A 333 -18.60 -6.98 23.02
N GLN A 334 -17.30 -6.66 23.03
CA GLN A 334 -16.75 -5.44 22.47
C GLN A 334 -15.80 -5.72 21.30
N GLY A 335 -15.68 -4.74 20.42
CA GLY A 335 -14.66 -4.64 19.37
C GLY A 335 -13.86 -3.35 19.55
N VAL A 336 -12.64 -3.32 19.03
CA VAL A 336 -11.76 -2.14 19.13
C VAL A 336 -11.99 -1.22 17.93
N THR A 337 -12.08 0.08 18.20
CA THR A 337 -12.17 1.14 17.20
C THR A 337 -11.05 2.16 17.35
N TYR A 338 -10.67 2.81 16.25
CA TYR A 338 -10.01 4.13 16.30
C TYR A 338 -11.06 5.23 16.16
N GLY A 339 -11.09 6.15 17.11
CA GLY A 339 -11.96 7.32 17.10
C GLY A 339 -11.21 8.62 16.86
N PHE A 340 -11.87 9.51 16.11
CA PHE A 340 -11.39 10.86 15.77
C PHE A 340 -12.53 11.86 15.99
N THR A 341 -12.21 13.03 16.55
CA THR A 341 -13.22 14.02 16.93
C THR A 341 -12.98 15.37 16.28
N LEU A 342 -14.03 16.18 16.18
CA LEU A 342 -14.08 17.42 15.40
C LEU A 342 -12.87 18.35 15.66
N ASN A 343 -12.63 18.64 16.94
CA ASN A 343 -11.67 19.66 17.38
C ASN A 343 -10.42 19.06 18.05
N ASP A 344 -10.18 17.76 17.87
CA ASP A 344 -8.97 17.08 18.34
C ASP A 344 -8.12 16.66 17.15
N SER A 345 -6.81 16.85 17.28
CA SER A 345 -5.80 16.46 16.30
C SER A 345 -5.26 15.04 16.56
N GLY A 346 -5.60 14.43 17.69
CA GLY A 346 -5.20 13.09 18.07
C GLY A 346 -6.12 11.98 17.57
N ALA A 347 -5.66 10.74 17.77
CA ALA A 347 -6.42 9.52 17.55
C ALA A 347 -6.47 8.74 18.88
N ALA A 348 -7.58 8.07 19.15
CA ALA A 348 -7.73 7.27 20.36
C ALA A 348 -8.41 5.94 20.10
N LEU A 349 -8.00 4.93 20.85
CA LEU A 349 -8.55 3.58 20.78
C LEU A 349 -9.68 3.40 21.78
N TYR A 350 -10.78 2.84 21.33
CA TYR A 350 -11.96 2.63 22.16
C TYR A 350 -12.56 1.24 21.95
N PRO A 351 -12.77 0.45 23.02
CA PRO A 351 -13.54 -0.77 22.94
C PRO A 351 -15.03 -0.43 23.11
N TYR A 352 -15.82 -0.76 22.10
CA TYR A 352 -17.24 -0.49 22.06
C TYR A 352 -18.05 -1.73 21.73
N ASP A 353 -19.34 -1.70 22.11
CA ASP A 353 -20.27 -2.80 21.87
C ASP A 353 -20.33 -3.17 20.39
N ARG A 354 -20.30 -4.47 20.10
CA ARG A 354 -20.25 -5.02 18.74
C ARG A 354 -21.50 -4.71 17.91
N ASN A 355 -22.61 -4.32 18.54
CA ASN A 355 -23.86 -3.97 17.88
C ASN A 355 -23.91 -2.50 17.41
N ARG A 356 -22.89 -1.69 17.75
CA ARG A 356 -22.77 -0.32 17.23
C ARG A 356 -22.44 -0.33 15.74
N GLY A 357 -22.89 0.71 15.05
CA GLY A 357 -22.56 0.94 13.65
C GLY A 357 -21.39 1.91 13.51
N TYR A 358 -20.28 1.43 12.96
CA TYR A 358 -19.10 2.23 12.66
C TYR A 358 -18.63 2.00 11.23
N SER A 359 -17.87 2.96 10.70
CA SER A 359 -17.32 2.87 9.35
C SER A 359 -16.19 1.84 9.28
N VAL A 360 -15.93 1.36 8.07
CA VAL A 360 -14.85 0.40 7.81
C VAL A 360 -13.94 0.95 6.73
N ARG A 361 -12.64 0.83 6.98
CA ARG A 361 -11.55 1.00 6.01
C ARG A 361 -10.92 -0.37 5.77
N CYS A 362 -10.28 -0.54 4.62
CA CYS A 362 -9.57 -1.77 4.27
C CYS A 362 -8.12 -1.44 3.89
N VAL A 363 -7.21 -2.38 4.15
CA VAL A 363 -5.79 -2.32 3.78
C VAL A 363 -5.49 -3.45 2.81
N LEU A 364 -4.62 -3.19 1.83
CA LEU A 364 -4.20 -4.17 0.83
C LEU A 364 -3.29 -5.25 1.44
N ASP A 365 -3.36 -6.48 0.94
CA ASP A 365 -2.60 -7.63 1.44
C ASP A 365 -1.09 -7.66 1.13
#